data_AF-A0A1V6UK66-F1
#
_entry.id   AF-A0A1V6UK66-F1
#
_cell.length_a   1.000
_cell.length_b   1.000
_cell.length_c   1.000
_cell.angle_alpha   90.00
_cell.angle_beta   90.00
_cell.angle_gamma   90.00
#
_symmetry.space_group_name_H-M   'P 1'
#
loop_
_entity.id
_entity.type
_entity.pdbx_description
1 polymer ?
#
loop_
_entity_poly.entity_id
_entity_poly.type
_entity_poly.pdbx_seq_one_letter_code
_entity_poly.pdbx_strand_id
1 'polypeptide(L)'
;MSLTTWSSAFESHPQSKPPNTHPTIFFLYDFVRNSFNQLKAVDAEKYTAGDNSAKNAVGEVEGRNAFANMLINDTSGKLSMMTGADPSNPADFGAEIKAKALAFAQ
;
A
#
# COMPACT_ATOMS: atom_id res chain seq x y z
N MET A 1 3.68 0.89 15.09
CA MET A 1 4.11 0.24 13.83
C MET A 1 4.04 1.32 12.75
N SER A 2 5.13 1.63 12.03
CA SER A 2 5.18 2.78 11.08
C SER A 2 4.98 2.30 9.64
N LEU A 3 4.24 3.05 8.82
CA LEU A 3 4.04 2.81 7.38
C LEU A 3 5.36 2.62 6.60
N THR A 4 6.47 3.15 7.12
CA THR A 4 7.82 2.88 6.60
C THR A 4 8.14 1.38 6.53
N THR A 5 7.68 0.61 7.52
CA THR A 5 7.95 -0.82 7.62
C THR A 5 7.19 -1.65 6.59
N TRP A 6 6.08 -1.13 6.05
CA TRP A 6 5.31 -1.77 4.99
C TRP A 6 5.94 -1.55 3.62
N SER A 7 6.34 -0.32 3.32
CA SER A 7 7.12 -0.01 2.11
C SER A 7 8.42 -0.82 2.06
N SER A 8 9.13 -0.96 3.18
CA SER A 8 10.37 -1.76 3.21
C SER A 8 10.15 -3.26 2.95
N ALA A 9 8.96 -3.79 3.24
CA ALA A 9 8.61 -5.18 2.89
C ALA A 9 8.48 -5.35 1.37
N PHE A 10 7.87 -4.37 0.69
CA PHE A 10 7.86 -4.32 -0.77
C PHE A 10 9.27 -4.17 -1.34
N GLU A 11 10.12 -3.29 -0.78
CA GLU A 11 11.52 -3.13 -1.22
C GLU A 11 12.37 -4.39 -1.00
N SER A 12 11.97 -5.26 -0.09
CA SER A 12 12.65 -6.54 0.17
C SER A 12 12.15 -7.66 -0.74
N HIS A 13 10.99 -7.47 -1.37
CA HIS A 13 10.39 -8.47 -2.25
C HIS A 13 11.19 -8.64 -3.56
N PRO A 14 11.55 -9.87 -3.97
CA PRO A 14 12.35 -10.12 -5.17
C PRO A 14 11.75 -9.54 -6.45
N GLN A 15 10.43 -9.56 -6.56
CA GLN A 15 9.69 -9.06 -7.73
C GLN A 15 9.42 -7.54 -7.69
N SER A 16 10.02 -6.81 -6.74
CA SER A 16 9.99 -5.34 -6.73
C SER A 16 11.26 -4.73 -7.34
N LYS A 17 12.25 -5.55 -7.69
CA LYS A 17 13.56 -5.12 -8.20
C LYS A 17 13.78 -5.60 -9.64
N PRO A 18 14.48 -4.81 -10.47
CA PRO A 18 14.93 -5.27 -11.78
C PRO A 18 15.81 -6.53 -11.67
N PRO A 19 15.81 -7.42 -12.68
CA PRO A 19 15.07 -7.31 -13.95
C PRO A 19 13.64 -7.88 -13.90
N ASN A 20 13.26 -8.60 -12.84
CA ASN A 20 12.00 -9.35 -12.75
C ASN A 20 10.92 -8.60 -11.98
N THR A 21 10.76 -7.31 -12.25
CA THR A 21 9.75 -6.49 -11.59
C THR A 21 8.36 -6.94 -12.03
N HIS A 22 7.54 -7.40 -11.09
CA HIS A 22 6.15 -7.75 -11.37
C HIS A 22 5.30 -6.48 -11.35
N PRO A 23 4.54 -6.16 -12.41
CA PRO A 23 3.85 -4.87 -12.55
C PRO A 23 2.85 -4.62 -11.41
N THR A 24 2.13 -5.65 -10.98
CA THR A 24 1.18 -5.56 -9.85
C THR A 24 1.85 -5.28 -8.51
N ILE A 25 3.02 -5.88 -8.25
CA ILE A 25 3.76 -5.69 -7.00
C ILE A 25 4.35 -4.28 -6.97
N PHE A 26 4.90 -3.84 -8.11
CA PHE A 26 5.40 -2.49 -8.26
C PHE A 26 4.29 -1.44 -8.10
N PHE A 27 3.13 -1.66 -8.71
CA PHE A 27 1.97 -0.77 -8.56
C PHE A 27 1.56 -0.60 -7.09
N LEU A 28 1.42 -1.69 -6.33
CA LEU A 28 1.07 -1.58 -4.91
C LEU A 28 2.18 -0.99 -4.06
N TYR A 29 3.45 -1.27 -4.39
CA TYR A 29 4.57 -0.61 -3.74
C TYR A 29 4.50 0.91 -3.90
N ASP A 30 4.32 1.40 -5.13
CA ASP A 30 4.20 2.85 -5.41
C ASP A 30 2.97 3.45 -4.72
N PHE A 31 1.84 2.75 -4.75
CA PHE A 31 0.61 3.18 -4.10
C PHE A 31 0.75 3.35 -2.58
N VAL A 32 1.35 2.36 -1.89
CA VAL A 32 1.61 2.41 -0.44
C VAL A 32 2.63 3.50 -0.11
N ARG A 33 3.71 3.61 -0.90
CA ARG A 33 4.72 4.66 -0.75
C ARG A 33 4.13 6.06 -0.88
N ASN A 34 3.25 6.27 -1.85
CA ASN A 34 2.59 7.56 -2.05
C ASN A 34 1.62 7.88 -0.89
N SER A 35 0.91 6.88 -0.37
CA SER A 35 0.05 7.05 0.82
C SER A 35 0.87 7.47 2.05
N PHE A 36 2.05 6.88 2.23
CA PHE A 36 2.98 7.29 3.29
C PHE A 36 3.48 8.73 3.11
N ASN A 37 3.87 9.12 1.89
CA ASN A 37 4.32 10.49 1.62
C ASN A 37 3.21 11.52 1.91
N GLN A 38 1.96 11.20 1.60
CA GLN A 38 0.81 12.02 1.96
C GLN A 38 0.67 12.18 3.48
N LEU A 39 0.80 11.08 4.24
CA LEU A 39 0.76 11.16 5.70
C LEU A 39 1.89 12.03 6.28
N LYS A 40 3.11 11.91 5.75
CA LYS A 40 4.25 12.74 6.19
C LYS A 40 4.05 14.23 5.91
N ALA A 41 3.24 14.57 4.92
CA ALA A 41 2.92 15.95 4.59
C ALA A 41 1.82 16.54 5.50
N VAL A 42 1.15 15.73 6.31
CA VAL A 42 0.17 16.20 7.28
C VAL A 42 0.87 16.94 8.41
N ASP A 43 0.39 18.15 8.68
CA ASP A 43 0.82 18.95 9.82
C ASP A 43 0.27 18.35 11.13
N ALA A 44 1.18 17.82 11.95
CA ALA A 44 0.84 17.14 13.19
C ALA A 44 0.23 18.07 14.25
N GLU A 45 0.60 19.35 14.25
CA GLU A 45 0.07 20.35 15.18
C GLU A 45 -1.38 20.67 14.82
N LYS A 46 -1.67 20.86 13.52
CA LYS A 46 -3.05 21.03 13.03
C LYS A 46 -3.91 19.82 13.28
N TYR A 47 -3.38 18.62 13.06
CA TYR A 47 -4.09 17.38 13.36
C TYR A 47 -4.47 17.29 14.84
N THR A 48 -3.51 17.57 15.73
CA THR A 48 -3.71 17.55 17.19
C THR A 48 -4.69 18.65 17.65
N ALA A 49 -4.64 19.83 17.02
CA ALA A 49 -5.59 20.91 17.23
C ALA A 49 -7.00 20.61 16.68
N GLY A 50 -7.17 19.48 16.00
CA GLY A 50 -8.46 19.00 15.53
C GLY A 50 -8.90 19.60 14.19
N ASP A 51 -7.98 20.19 13.42
CA ASP A 51 -8.25 20.78 12.12
C ASP A 51 -8.85 19.75 11.14
N ASN A 52 -9.92 20.16 10.45
CA ASN A 52 -10.67 19.27 9.57
C ASN A 52 -9.86 18.85 8.34
N SER A 53 -9.01 19.72 7.79
CA SER A 53 -8.20 19.38 6.62
C SER A 53 -7.14 18.35 6.96
N ALA A 54 -6.49 18.48 8.12
CA ALA A 54 -5.53 17.50 8.63
C ALA A 54 -6.20 16.16 8.94
N LYS A 55 -7.39 16.17 9.57
CA LYS A 55 -8.17 14.94 9.82
C LYS A 55 -8.60 14.23 8.54
N ASN A 56 -9.09 14.99 7.56
CA ASN A 56 -9.49 14.42 6.28
C ASN A 56 -8.29 13.76 5.58
N ALA A 57 -7.13 14.41 5.55
CA ALA A 57 -5.93 13.86 4.95
C ALA A 57 -5.46 12.55 5.64
N VAL A 58 -5.57 12.45 6.97
CA VAL A 58 -5.29 11.20 7.70
C VAL A 58 -6.31 10.13 7.36
N GLY A 59 -7.61 10.45 7.37
CA GLY A 59 -8.67 9.50 7.01
C GLY A 59 -8.57 8.99 5.57
N GLU A 60 -8.11 9.83 4.64
CA GLU A 60 -7.79 9.39 3.26
C GLU A 60 -6.65 8.37 3.25
N VAL A 61 -5.59 8.58 4.04
CA VAL A 61 -4.48 7.61 4.14
C VAL A 61 -4.97 6.29 4.74
N GLU A 62 -5.80 6.32 5.77
CA GLU A 62 -6.40 5.12 6.37
C GLU A 62 -7.26 4.36 5.34
N GLY A 63 -8.11 5.06 4.60
CA GLY A 63 -8.90 4.48 3.52
C GLY A 63 -8.04 3.86 2.41
N ARG A 64 -6.92 4.52 2.05
CA ARG A 64 -5.96 3.98 1.08
C ARG A 64 -5.27 2.72 1.62
N ASN A 65 -4.91 2.67 2.90
CA ASN A 65 -4.32 1.47 3.50
C ASN A 65 -5.31 0.29 3.51
N ALA A 66 -6.56 0.53 3.87
CA ALA A 66 -7.61 -0.48 3.81
C ALA A 66 -7.84 -0.98 2.37
N PHE A 67 -7.84 -0.07 1.40
CA PHE A 67 -7.96 -0.42 -0.01
C PHE A 67 -6.75 -1.24 -0.51
N ALA A 68 -5.53 -0.87 -0.15
CA ALA A 68 -4.34 -1.65 -0.48
C ALA A 68 -4.39 -3.06 0.13
N ASN A 69 -4.87 -3.21 1.37
CA ASN A 69 -5.10 -4.53 1.95
C ASN A 69 -6.15 -5.34 1.18
N MET A 70 -7.24 -4.72 0.74
CA MET A 70 -8.21 -5.38 -0.14
C MET A 70 -7.56 -5.86 -1.44
N LEU A 71 -6.74 -5.02 -2.08
CA LEU A 71 -6.06 -5.36 -3.34
C LEU A 71 -5.05 -6.51 -3.16
N ILE A 72 -4.27 -6.51 -2.08
CA ILE A 72 -3.31 -7.60 -1.78
C ILE A 72 -4.01 -8.96 -1.61
N ASN A 73 -5.27 -8.94 -1.17
CA ASN A 73 -6.09 -10.12 -0.97
C ASN A 73 -7.07 -10.37 -2.13
N ASP A 74 -6.97 -9.63 -3.24
CA ASP A 74 -7.79 -9.87 -4.42
C ASP A 74 -7.48 -11.24 -5.03
N THR A 75 -8.50 -12.08 -5.13
CA THR A 75 -8.44 -13.40 -5.78
C THR A 75 -9.26 -13.42 -7.06
N SER A 76 -9.91 -12.30 -7.43
CA SER A 76 -10.75 -12.22 -8.63
C SER A 76 -9.97 -11.98 -9.93
N GLY A 77 -8.67 -11.66 -9.81
CA GLY A 77 -7.80 -11.32 -10.95
C GLY A 77 -7.98 -9.89 -11.48
N LYS A 78 -8.88 -9.10 -10.87
CA LYS A 78 -9.12 -7.70 -11.25
C LYS A 78 -7.87 -6.85 -11.06
N LEU A 79 -7.15 -7.05 -9.96
CA LEU A 79 -5.91 -6.32 -9.73
C LEU A 79 -4.86 -6.61 -10.81
N SER A 80 -4.71 -7.88 -11.21
CA SER A 80 -3.81 -8.26 -12.30
C SER A 80 -4.19 -7.56 -13.60
N MET A 81 -5.48 -7.56 -13.97
CA MET A 81 -5.97 -6.86 -15.17
C MET A 81 -5.71 -5.35 -15.13
N MET A 82 -5.98 -4.70 -13.99
CA MET A 82 -5.76 -3.25 -13.81
C MET A 82 -4.29 -2.84 -13.92
N THR A 83 -3.38 -3.77 -13.62
CA THR A 83 -1.93 -3.52 -13.61
C THR A 83 -1.23 -4.10 -14.85
N GLY A 84 -1.98 -4.65 -15.80
CA GLY A 84 -1.44 -5.24 -17.02
C GLY A 84 -0.73 -6.58 -16.82
N ALA A 85 -0.96 -7.25 -15.68
CA ALA A 85 -0.45 -8.59 -15.39
C ALA A 85 -1.42 -9.68 -15.87
N ASP A 86 -0.90 -10.90 -16.05
CA ASP A 86 -1.72 -12.07 -16.38
C ASP A 86 -2.60 -12.47 -15.17
N PRO A 87 -3.94 -12.44 -15.27
CA PRO A 87 -4.82 -12.86 -14.19
C PRO A 87 -4.72 -14.37 -13.87
N SER A 88 -4.19 -15.18 -14.79
CA SER A 88 -3.94 -16.62 -14.59
C SER A 88 -2.71 -16.88 -13.73
N ASN A 89 -1.87 -15.86 -13.52
CA ASN A 89 -0.68 -15.89 -12.67
C ASN A 89 -0.65 -14.65 -11.76
N PRO A 90 -1.52 -14.59 -10.74
CA PRO A 90 -1.63 -13.43 -9.88
C PRO A 90 -0.33 -13.17 -9.10
N ALA A 91 -0.11 -11.91 -8.74
CA ALA A 91 1.03 -11.51 -7.93
C ALA A 91 1.03 -12.23 -6.58
N ASP A 92 2.15 -12.86 -6.23
CA ASP A 92 2.39 -13.32 -4.87
C ASP A 92 3.11 -12.23 -4.09
N PHE A 93 2.41 -11.64 -3.12
CA PHE A 93 2.97 -10.64 -2.22
C PHE A 93 3.77 -11.25 -1.05
N GLY A 94 3.67 -12.56 -0.83
CA GLY A 94 4.28 -13.23 0.30
C GLY A 94 3.64 -12.87 1.66
N ALA A 95 4.06 -13.60 2.69
CA ALA A 95 3.47 -13.51 4.03
C ALA A 95 3.77 -12.17 4.73
N GLU A 96 4.95 -11.59 4.51
CA GLU A 96 5.37 -10.36 5.21
C GLU A 96 4.54 -9.15 4.78
N ILE A 97 4.34 -8.95 3.47
CA ILE A 97 3.53 -7.85 2.94
C ILE A 97 2.08 -8.01 3.39
N LYS A 98 1.53 -9.23 3.36
CA LYS A 98 0.18 -9.53 3.83
C LYS A 98 -0.01 -9.24 5.32
N ALA A 99 0.93 -9.66 6.16
CA ALA A 99 0.87 -9.42 7.59
C ALA A 99 0.89 -7.91 7.92
N LYS A 100 1.71 -7.14 7.22
CA LYS A 100 1.78 -5.68 7.40
C LYS A 100 0.54 -4.98 6.86
N ALA A 101 0.02 -5.40 5.70
CA ALA A 101 -1.21 -4.85 5.14
C ALA A 101 -2.39 -5.01 6.10
N LEU A 102 -2.52 -6.17 6.75
CA LEU A 102 -3.54 -6.39 7.78
C LEU A 102 -3.37 -5.44 8.98
N ALA A 103 -2.13 -5.24 9.45
CA ALA A 103 -1.86 -4.36 10.59
C ALA A 103 -2.12 -2.87 10.31
N PHE A 104 -2.08 -2.43 9.05
CA PHE A 104 -2.36 -1.04 8.64
C PHE A 104 -3.79 -0.80 8.15
N ALA A 105 -4.61 -1.86 8.06
CA ALA A 105 -6.01 -1.78 7.66
C ALA A 105 -6.99 -1.75 8.86
N GLN A 106 -6.48 -1.67 10.09
CA GLN A 106 -7.24 -1.67 11.34
C GLN A 106 -7.26 -0.30 12.01
#